data_AF-A0A2T5CFK6-F1
#
_entry.id   AF-A0A2T5CFK6-F1
#
_cell.length_a   1.000
_cell.length_b   1.000
_cell.length_c   1.000
_cell.angle_alpha   90.00
_cell.angle_beta   90.00
_cell.angle_gamma   90.00
#
_symmetry.space_group_name_H-M   'P 1'
#
loop_
_entity.id
_entity.type
_entity.pdbx_description
1 polymer ?
#
loop_
_entity_poly.entity_id
_entity_poly.type
_entity_poly.pdbx_seq_one_letter_code
_entity_poly.pdbx_strand_id
1 'polypeptide(L)'
;MKTVLTFVLFFFLAGLAFAQDQGITSELHGNNVGKIVWAKERITFKEQDRIPLADVFAADEPIYGRVYLPKSLVRLGADEDGGRCPNPASQYRIKILINGESRGVLNEQWFESDSWTTVQVTPRLAPGDDGDRQNRGVTDTWTAMVNELPDGDHGVAFEFWGGPEDCEIMFAQGGFTLSKAGDVTATLGILPEAKMTDPQLSQEMIQAVKDQGWTNEYPVDVVIIEPEWRLIRDLLGNIIRREINTHVVLKKNADGSCRANDISFTQQHLGGNQFGKTEFYGLGLRSYPVACP
;
A
#
# COMPACT_ATOMS: atom_id res chain seq x y z
N MET A 1 -63.96 25.18 23.90
CA MET A 1 -62.91 24.31 23.35
C MET A 1 -61.59 25.04 23.43
N LYS A 2 -60.66 24.60 24.29
CA LYS A 2 -59.28 25.12 24.34
C LYS A 2 -58.37 24.03 23.81
N THR A 3 -57.81 24.24 22.63
CA THR A 3 -56.87 23.32 21.99
C THR A 3 -55.51 23.49 22.66
N VAL A 4 -55.04 22.45 23.36
CA VAL A 4 -53.69 22.41 23.92
C VAL A 4 -52.76 21.91 22.81
N LEU A 5 -51.83 22.76 22.40
CA LEU A 5 -50.83 22.47 21.39
C LEU A 5 -49.59 21.89 22.08
N THR A 6 -49.40 20.58 21.99
CA THR A 6 -48.20 19.91 22.51
C THR A 6 -47.04 20.12 21.54
N PHE A 7 -46.07 20.96 21.93
CA PHE A 7 -44.79 21.08 21.23
C PHE A 7 -43.90 19.89 21.60
N VAL A 8 -43.72 18.96 20.66
CA VAL A 8 -42.71 17.90 20.78
C VAL A 8 -41.38 18.47 20.30
N LEU A 9 -40.49 18.75 21.25
CA LEU A 9 -39.13 19.20 20.97
C LEU A 9 -38.29 17.97 20.58
N PHE A 10 -38.01 17.81 19.28
CA PHE A 10 -37.05 16.81 18.79
C PHE A 10 -35.63 17.28 19.12
N PHE A 11 -35.04 16.74 20.18
CA PHE A 11 -33.60 16.84 20.42
C PHE A 11 -32.87 15.98 19.39
N PHE A 12 -32.29 16.63 18.37
CA PHE A 12 -31.28 16.02 17.51
C PHE A 12 -30.00 15.88 18.34
N LEU A 13 -29.83 14.73 19.01
CA LEU A 13 -28.52 14.31 19.50
C LEU A 13 -27.68 13.94 18.28
N ALA A 14 -26.90 14.90 17.79
CA ALA A 14 -25.76 14.61 16.92
C ALA A 14 -24.74 13.82 17.76
N GLY A 15 -24.84 12.49 17.71
CA GLY A 15 -23.81 11.63 18.26
C GLY A 15 -22.52 11.88 17.50
N LEU A 16 -21.57 12.56 18.13
CA LEU A 16 -20.18 12.54 17.70
C LEU A 16 -19.73 11.08 17.79
N ALA A 17 -19.66 10.40 16.65
CA ALA A 17 -18.99 9.12 16.55
C ALA A 17 -17.50 9.38 16.81
N PHE A 18 -17.08 9.34 18.07
CA PHE A 18 -15.67 9.31 18.41
C PHE A 18 -15.07 8.05 17.77
N ALA A 19 -14.02 8.21 16.96
CA ALA A 19 -13.27 7.10 16.41
C ALA A 19 -12.97 6.08 17.51
N GLN A 20 -13.48 4.87 17.33
CA GLN A 20 -13.43 3.82 18.34
C GLN A 20 -12.02 3.23 18.35
N ASP A 21 -11.33 3.33 19.48
CA ASP A 21 -10.04 2.67 19.68
C ASP A 21 -10.25 1.15 19.68
N GLN A 22 -9.51 0.41 18.85
CA GLN A 22 -9.60 -1.05 18.78
C GLN A 22 -9.05 -1.75 20.04
N GLY A 23 -8.28 -1.04 20.86
CA GLY A 23 -7.59 -1.59 22.03
C GLY A 23 -6.61 -2.71 21.68
N ILE A 24 -6.37 -3.58 22.65
CA ILE A 24 -5.56 -4.79 22.49
C ILE A 24 -6.35 -5.81 21.66
N THR A 25 -5.77 -6.28 20.55
CA THR A 25 -6.47 -7.07 19.52
C THR A 25 -6.16 -8.56 19.55
N SER A 26 -5.17 -8.98 20.34
CA SER A 26 -4.70 -10.37 20.46
C SER A 26 -3.82 -10.54 21.69
N GLU A 27 -3.46 -11.78 22.05
CA GLU A 27 -2.48 -12.04 23.11
C GLU A 27 -1.09 -11.54 22.70
N LEU A 28 -0.71 -11.78 21.44
CA LEU A 28 0.52 -11.30 20.84
C LEU A 28 0.62 -9.78 20.92
N HIS A 29 -0.50 -9.07 20.71
CA HIS A 29 -0.57 -7.63 20.91
C HIS A 29 -0.29 -7.26 22.36
N GLY A 30 -1.03 -7.82 23.33
CA GLY A 30 -0.86 -7.49 24.75
C GLY A 30 0.58 -7.66 25.25
N ASN A 31 1.27 -8.70 24.78
CA ASN A 31 2.65 -9.02 25.17
C ASN A 31 3.72 -8.14 24.48
N ASN A 32 3.35 -7.42 23.42
CA ASN A 32 4.28 -6.70 22.57
C ASN A 32 3.94 -5.22 22.35
N VAL A 33 3.06 -4.63 23.18
CA VAL A 33 2.82 -3.18 23.17
C VAL A 33 4.15 -2.41 23.22
N GLY A 34 4.33 -1.46 22.29
CA GLY A 34 5.56 -0.68 22.12
C GLY A 34 6.66 -1.41 21.37
N LYS A 35 6.38 -2.56 20.74
CA LYS A 35 7.34 -3.33 19.96
C LYS A 35 6.90 -3.50 18.51
N ILE A 36 7.89 -3.79 17.68
CA ILE A 36 7.70 -4.34 16.33
C ILE A 36 8.17 -5.78 16.38
N VAL A 37 7.29 -6.73 16.06
CA VAL A 37 7.65 -8.15 15.94
C VAL A 37 7.72 -8.56 14.49
N TRP A 38 8.51 -9.58 14.20
CA TRP A 38 8.85 -9.98 12.83
C TRP A 38 8.50 -11.44 12.57
N ALA A 39 8.11 -11.73 11.34
CA ALA A 39 7.78 -13.06 10.87
C ALA A 39 8.13 -13.19 9.38
N LYS A 40 8.27 -14.44 8.93
CA LYS A 40 8.48 -14.80 7.51
C LYS A 40 7.17 -14.87 6.73
N GLU A 41 6.05 -14.69 7.41
CA GLU A 41 4.70 -14.71 6.86
C GLU A 41 3.93 -13.49 7.35
N ARG A 42 2.95 -13.05 6.56
CA ARG A 42 2.15 -11.87 6.86
C ARG A 42 1.40 -12.03 8.17
N ILE A 43 1.63 -11.10 9.11
CA ILE A 43 0.92 -11.04 10.39
C ILE A 43 -0.44 -10.37 10.17
N THR A 44 -1.45 -11.14 9.79
CA THR A 44 -2.79 -10.58 9.54
C THR A 44 -3.47 -10.16 10.84
N PHE A 45 -4.35 -9.16 10.76
CA PHE A 45 -5.05 -8.63 11.94
C PHE A 45 -5.83 -9.70 12.72
N LYS A 46 -6.37 -10.71 12.03
CA LYS A 46 -7.23 -11.75 12.63
C LYS A 46 -6.47 -12.98 13.14
N GLU A 47 -5.23 -13.18 12.72
CA GLU A 47 -4.50 -14.44 12.94
C GLU A 47 -3.14 -14.22 13.61
N GLN A 48 -2.98 -13.10 14.30
CA GLN A 48 -1.72 -12.67 14.90
C GLN A 48 -1.09 -13.72 15.81
N ASP A 49 -1.88 -14.36 16.68
CA ASP A 49 -1.41 -15.35 17.67
C ASP A 49 -0.96 -16.69 17.04
N ARG A 50 -1.19 -16.88 15.74
CA ARG A 50 -0.85 -18.13 15.03
C ARG A 50 0.43 -18.03 14.23
N ILE A 51 0.99 -16.84 14.06
CA ILE A 51 2.14 -16.62 13.20
C ILE A 51 3.44 -16.88 13.98
N PRO A 52 4.31 -17.79 13.51
CA PRO A 52 5.63 -17.96 14.09
C PRO A 52 6.48 -16.69 13.91
N LEU A 53 6.99 -16.17 15.01
CA LEU A 53 7.92 -15.05 14.98
C LEU A 53 9.33 -15.52 14.60
N ALA A 54 10.10 -14.64 13.97
CA ALA A 54 11.48 -14.86 13.61
C ALA A 54 12.32 -13.62 13.94
N ASP A 55 13.59 -13.83 14.25
CA ASP A 55 14.59 -12.82 14.60
C ASP A 55 15.83 -12.88 13.71
N VAL A 56 15.86 -13.82 12.74
CA VAL A 56 16.91 -13.97 11.74
C VAL A 56 16.27 -14.14 10.37
N PHE A 57 16.73 -13.36 9.40
CA PHE A 57 16.23 -13.35 8.04
C PHE A 57 17.36 -13.46 7.02
N ALA A 58 17.21 -14.33 6.02
CA ALA A 58 17.99 -14.26 4.79
C ALA A 58 17.54 -13.03 3.97
N ALA A 59 18.48 -12.40 3.27
CA ALA A 59 18.17 -11.15 2.57
C ALA A 59 17.18 -11.30 1.40
N ASP A 60 17.01 -12.52 0.89
CA ASP A 60 16.10 -12.86 -0.21
C ASP A 60 14.75 -13.44 0.25
N GLU A 61 14.53 -13.66 1.56
CA GLU A 61 13.31 -14.27 2.09
C GLU A 61 12.28 -13.24 2.58
N PRO A 62 10.97 -13.55 2.57
CA PRO A 62 9.94 -12.58 2.95
C PRO A 62 10.09 -12.07 4.39
N ILE A 63 9.82 -10.78 4.60
CA ILE A 63 9.96 -10.10 5.88
C ILE A 63 8.69 -9.29 6.16
N TYR A 64 7.99 -9.66 7.22
CA TYR A 64 6.77 -9.00 7.67
C TYR A 64 6.92 -8.58 9.13
N GLY A 65 6.73 -7.29 9.39
CA GLY A 65 6.69 -6.70 10.71
C GLY A 65 5.28 -6.30 11.12
N ARG A 66 4.96 -6.38 12.41
CA ARG A 66 3.76 -5.74 12.96
C ARG A 66 4.12 -4.88 14.16
N VAL A 67 3.73 -3.61 14.07
CA VAL A 67 3.81 -2.63 15.16
C VAL A 67 2.62 -2.84 16.09
N TYR A 68 2.89 -2.84 17.39
CA TYR A 68 1.88 -2.97 18.44
C TYR A 68 1.83 -1.74 19.33
N LEU A 69 0.65 -1.12 19.44
CA LEU A 69 0.49 0.20 20.05
C LEU A 69 -0.54 0.16 21.17
N PRO A 70 -0.34 0.93 22.26
CA PRO A 70 -1.26 0.91 23.39
C PRO A 70 -2.63 1.53 23.08
N LYS A 71 -2.71 2.33 22.01
CA LYS A 71 -3.88 3.10 21.58
C LYS A 71 -3.90 3.24 20.05
N SER A 72 -5.03 3.68 19.50
CA SER A 72 -5.12 3.91 18.07
C SER A 72 -4.20 5.06 17.64
N LEU A 73 -3.75 5.04 16.37
CA LEU A 73 -2.90 6.10 15.81
C LEU A 73 -3.50 7.51 16.00
N VAL A 74 -4.81 7.70 15.83
CA VAL A 74 -5.41 9.02 16.07
C VAL A 74 -5.32 9.44 17.54
N ARG A 75 -5.47 8.50 18.48
CA ARG A 75 -5.35 8.82 19.90
C ARG A 75 -3.92 9.03 20.35
N LEU A 76 -2.97 8.27 19.81
CA LEU A 76 -1.54 8.54 20.03
C LEU A 76 -1.17 9.96 19.60
N GLY A 77 -1.70 10.43 18.46
CA GLY A 77 -1.42 11.79 18.00
C GLY A 77 -2.08 12.92 18.81
N ALA A 78 -3.14 12.62 19.57
CA ALA A 78 -3.91 13.60 20.33
C ALA A 78 -3.57 13.66 21.84
N ASP A 79 -3.14 12.54 22.42
CA ASP A 79 -3.01 12.38 23.88
C ASP A 79 -1.58 12.58 24.42
N GLU A 80 -0.55 12.72 23.58
CA GLU A 80 0.84 12.54 24.01
C GLU A 80 1.55 13.82 24.50
N ASP A 81 2.30 13.63 25.59
CA ASP A 81 3.15 14.60 26.30
C ASP A 81 2.44 15.88 26.81
N GLY A 82 1.16 15.78 27.16
CA GLY A 82 0.35 16.94 27.56
C GLY A 82 0.15 17.95 26.42
N GLY A 83 0.30 17.51 25.17
CA GLY A 83 0.23 18.34 23.97
C GLY A 83 1.57 18.93 23.52
N ARG A 84 2.72 18.41 23.98
CA ARG A 84 4.04 18.95 23.62
C ARG A 84 4.41 18.70 22.16
N CYS A 85 4.06 17.53 21.63
CA CYS A 85 4.29 17.15 20.23
C CYS A 85 3.00 16.64 19.60
N PRO A 86 2.01 17.53 19.34
CA PRO A 86 0.74 17.10 18.78
C PRO A 86 0.95 16.58 17.36
N ASN A 87 0.29 15.47 17.00
CA ASN A 87 0.32 14.89 15.66
C ASN A 87 -1.09 14.89 15.04
N PRO A 88 -1.71 16.09 14.84
CA PRO A 88 -3.06 16.18 14.30
C PRO A 88 -3.14 15.68 12.84
N ALA A 89 -2.01 15.66 12.16
CA ALA A 89 -1.85 15.16 10.82
C ALA A 89 -1.68 13.63 10.76
N SER A 90 -1.55 12.91 11.88
CA SER A 90 -1.26 11.46 11.87
C SER A 90 -0.05 11.12 10.99
N GLN A 91 0.98 11.97 11.05
CA GLN A 91 2.26 11.75 10.40
C GLN A 91 3.04 10.72 11.19
N TYR A 92 3.24 9.56 10.59
CA TYR A 92 4.05 8.49 11.16
C TYR A 92 5.13 8.09 10.17
N ARG A 93 6.28 7.72 10.72
CA ARG A 93 7.46 7.36 9.95
C ARG A 93 8.06 6.08 10.49
N ILE A 94 8.62 5.27 9.60
CA ILE A 94 9.43 4.12 9.97
C ILE A 94 10.87 4.48 9.66
N LYS A 95 11.68 4.63 10.71
CA LYS A 95 13.12 4.81 10.60
C LYS A 95 13.82 3.47 10.70
N ILE A 96 14.96 3.36 10.04
CA ILE A 96 15.75 2.13 9.98
C ILE A 96 17.18 2.42 10.43
N LEU A 97 17.71 1.52 11.24
CA LEU A 97 19.11 1.48 11.63
C LEU A 97 19.69 0.14 11.18
N ILE A 98 20.89 0.16 10.62
CA ILE A 98 21.64 -1.05 10.26
C ILE A 98 23.00 -0.96 10.92
N ASN A 99 23.33 -1.97 11.74
CA ASN A 99 24.52 -2.02 12.59
C ASN A 99 24.64 -0.79 13.51
N GLY A 100 23.49 -0.27 13.97
CA GLY A 100 23.42 0.91 14.84
C GLY A 100 23.52 2.25 14.09
N GLU A 101 23.75 2.25 12.79
CA GLU A 101 23.80 3.46 11.97
C GLU A 101 22.45 3.74 11.32
N SER A 102 21.97 4.98 11.43
CA SER A 102 20.73 5.40 10.76
C SER A 102 20.87 5.32 9.25
N ARG A 103 19.90 4.66 8.60
CA ARG A 103 19.73 4.61 7.14
C ARG A 103 18.60 5.51 6.65
N GLY A 104 18.05 6.35 7.54
CA GLY A 104 16.98 7.29 7.21
C GLY A 104 15.58 6.69 7.35
N VAL A 105 14.65 7.22 6.56
CA VAL A 105 13.22 6.87 6.62
C VAL A 105 12.90 5.84 5.55
N LEU A 106 12.42 4.68 5.98
CA LEU A 106 11.96 3.61 5.09
C LEU A 106 10.55 3.90 4.53
N ASN A 107 9.73 4.58 5.33
CA ASN A 107 8.35 4.89 5.00
C ASN A 107 7.94 6.24 5.59
N GLU A 108 7.47 7.13 4.73
CA GLU A 108 6.83 8.38 5.10
C GLU A 108 5.44 8.40 4.46
N GLN A 109 4.45 7.86 5.17
CA GLN A 109 3.08 7.85 4.69
C GLN A 109 2.07 8.21 5.77
N TRP A 110 0.95 8.75 5.28
CA TRP A 110 -0.24 8.99 6.06
C TRP A 110 -0.93 7.65 6.33
N PHE A 111 -0.99 7.25 7.59
CA PHE A 111 -1.76 6.08 8.00
C PHE A 111 -3.22 6.50 8.13
N GLU A 112 -4.02 6.21 7.10
CA GLU A 112 -5.41 6.68 6.96
C GLU A 112 -6.41 6.12 7.98
N SER A 113 -6.00 5.34 8.99
CA SER A 113 -6.96 4.71 9.90
C SER A 113 -7.00 5.36 11.28
N ASP A 114 -8.21 5.71 11.66
CA ASP A 114 -8.62 6.36 12.91
C ASP A 114 -8.69 5.43 14.13
N SER A 115 -8.73 4.12 13.90
CA SER A 115 -9.01 3.11 14.92
C SER A 115 -7.90 2.08 15.11
N TRP A 116 -6.88 2.05 14.25
CA TRP A 116 -5.85 1.02 14.27
C TRP A 116 -4.86 1.16 15.43
N THR A 117 -4.78 0.11 16.24
CA THR A 117 -3.78 -0.08 17.30
C THR A 117 -2.60 -0.95 16.88
N THR A 118 -2.56 -1.35 15.60
CA THR A 118 -1.45 -2.12 15.02
C THR A 118 -1.20 -1.71 13.58
N VAL A 119 0.05 -1.81 13.12
CA VAL A 119 0.46 -1.42 11.76
C VAL A 119 1.29 -2.52 11.12
N GLN A 120 0.98 -2.88 9.87
CA GLN A 120 1.80 -3.80 9.09
C GLN A 120 2.98 -3.05 8.46
N VAL A 121 4.19 -3.59 8.63
CA VAL A 121 5.41 -3.16 7.94
C VAL A 121 5.87 -4.31 7.06
N THR A 122 6.21 -4.05 5.80
CA THR A 122 6.59 -5.14 4.89
C THR A 122 7.84 -4.77 4.09
N PRO A 123 9.04 -4.94 4.67
CA PRO A 123 10.30 -4.70 3.96
C PRO A 123 10.47 -5.58 2.72
N ARG A 124 9.96 -6.81 2.73
CA ARG A 124 10.03 -7.71 1.58
C ARG A 124 8.80 -8.61 1.50
N LEU A 125 8.10 -8.55 0.37
CA LEU A 125 6.93 -9.39 0.11
C LEU A 125 7.34 -10.81 -0.26
N ALA A 126 6.47 -11.77 0.01
CA ALA A 126 6.50 -13.08 -0.63
C ALA A 126 6.09 -12.95 -2.11
N PRO A 127 6.59 -13.83 -3.00
CA PRO A 127 6.12 -13.87 -4.37
C PRO A 127 4.60 -14.03 -4.44
N GLY A 128 3.93 -13.13 -5.17
CA GLY A 128 2.47 -13.12 -5.32
C GLY A 128 1.70 -12.37 -4.23
N ASP A 129 2.35 -11.90 -3.18
CA ASP A 129 1.72 -11.01 -2.21
C ASP A 129 1.58 -9.60 -2.77
N ASP A 130 0.42 -8.99 -2.49
CA ASP A 130 0.19 -7.58 -2.77
C ASP A 130 0.76 -6.71 -1.64
N GLY A 131 1.46 -5.64 -2.02
CA GLY A 131 1.88 -4.60 -1.08
C GLY A 131 0.67 -3.86 -0.51
N ASP A 132 0.63 -3.67 0.81
CA ASP A 132 -0.38 -2.80 1.40
C ASP A 132 -0.14 -1.36 0.94
N ARG A 133 -1.22 -0.57 0.81
CA ARG A 133 -1.10 0.85 0.44
C ARG A 133 -0.14 1.59 1.35
N GLN A 134 -0.20 1.30 2.66
CA GLN A 134 0.68 1.88 3.67
C GLN A 134 2.14 1.50 3.46
N ASN A 135 2.45 0.40 2.77
CA ASN A 135 3.81 -0.08 2.49
C ASN A 135 4.30 0.29 1.07
N ARG A 136 3.60 1.17 0.34
CA ARG A 136 4.06 1.59 -1.00
C ARG A 136 5.45 2.23 -0.91
N GLY A 137 6.38 1.73 -1.72
CA GLY A 137 7.78 2.18 -1.78
C GLY A 137 8.70 1.54 -0.73
N VAL A 138 8.16 0.89 0.30
CA VAL A 138 8.95 0.27 1.37
C VAL A 138 9.86 -0.83 0.82
N THR A 139 9.33 -1.70 -0.04
CA THR A 139 10.10 -2.84 -0.60
C THR A 139 11.25 -2.40 -1.48
N ASP A 140 11.05 -1.35 -2.27
CA ASP A 140 12.08 -0.82 -3.19
C ASP A 140 13.19 -0.14 -2.40
N THR A 141 12.83 0.71 -1.45
CA THR A 141 13.78 1.38 -0.55
C THR A 141 14.56 0.36 0.29
N TRP A 142 13.89 -0.65 0.84
CA TRP A 142 14.55 -1.74 1.56
C TRP A 142 15.54 -2.50 0.67
N THR A 143 15.13 -2.88 -0.54
CA THR A 143 16.00 -3.62 -1.47
C THR A 143 17.24 -2.81 -1.85
N ALA A 144 17.09 -1.51 -2.11
CA ALA A 144 18.21 -0.62 -2.38
C ALA A 144 19.18 -0.56 -1.19
N MET A 145 18.68 -0.35 0.02
CA MET A 145 19.50 -0.32 1.25
C MET A 145 20.25 -1.63 1.47
N VAL A 146 19.58 -2.77 1.29
CA VAL A 146 20.19 -4.09 1.49
C VAL A 146 21.28 -4.35 0.45
N ASN A 147 21.12 -3.91 -0.80
CA ASN A 147 22.15 -4.09 -1.84
C ASN A 147 23.41 -3.23 -1.65
N GLU A 148 23.35 -2.21 -0.81
CA GLU A 148 24.55 -1.45 -0.42
C GLU A 148 25.37 -2.14 0.68
N LEU A 149 24.80 -3.15 1.35
CA LEU A 149 25.48 -3.86 2.42
C LEU A 149 26.47 -4.90 1.86
N PRO A 150 27.64 -5.08 2.49
CA PRO A 150 28.50 -6.22 2.18
C PRO A 150 27.80 -7.53 2.56
N ASP A 151 28.32 -8.66 2.07
CA ASP A 151 27.88 -9.97 2.54
C ASP A 151 28.21 -10.17 4.03
N GLY A 152 27.32 -10.88 4.74
CA GLY A 152 27.45 -11.16 6.16
C GLY A 152 26.17 -10.91 6.95
N ASP A 153 26.31 -10.95 8.28
CA ASP A 153 25.21 -10.70 9.20
C ASP A 153 25.16 -9.23 9.63
N HIS A 154 23.96 -8.66 9.58
CA HIS A 154 23.70 -7.26 9.93
C HIS A 154 22.60 -7.16 10.97
N GLY A 155 22.83 -6.41 12.04
CA GLY A 155 21.78 -6.06 12.99
C GLY A 155 20.89 -4.97 12.41
N VAL A 156 19.62 -5.27 12.16
CA VAL A 156 18.64 -4.32 11.63
C VAL A 156 17.65 -3.96 12.72
N ALA A 157 17.45 -2.67 12.93
CA ALA A 157 16.43 -2.13 13.83
C ALA A 157 15.50 -1.19 13.08
N PHE A 158 14.24 -1.23 13.44
CA PHE A 158 13.19 -0.36 12.95
C PHE A 158 12.58 0.37 14.12
N GLU A 159 12.28 1.64 13.89
CA GLU A 159 11.66 2.51 14.88
C GLU A 159 10.42 3.15 14.25
N PHE A 160 9.30 3.05 14.94
CA PHE A 160 8.05 3.66 14.54
C PHE A 160 7.87 4.98 15.30
N TRP A 161 7.99 6.07 14.56
CA TRP A 161 7.92 7.44 15.06
C TRP A 161 6.63 8.12 14.62
N GLY A 162 6.15 9.09 15.39
CA GLY A 162 5.09 10.00 14.96
C GLY A 162 5.24 11.39 15.53
N GLY A 163 4.67 12.37 14.83
CA GLY A 163 4.82 13.80 15.13
C GLY A 163 5.47 14.56 13.98
N PRO A 164 5.51 15.90 14.06
CA PRO A 164 6.26 16.73 13.11
C PRO A 164 7.76 16.51 13.28
N GLU A 165 8.54 16.79 12.23
CA GLU A 165 9.98 16.47 12.14
C GLU A 165 10.85 17.02 13.31
N ASP A 166 10.45 18.15 13.89
CA ASP A 166 11.13 18.79 15.02
C ASP A 166 10.62 18.35 16.41
N CYS A 167 9.59 17.48 16.45
CA CYS A 167 8.92 17.02 17.66
C CYS A 167 8.44 15.57 17.51
N GLU A 168 9.27 14.69 16.96
CA GLU A 168 8.89 13.28 16.79
C GLU A 168 9.04 12.49 18.10
N ILE A 169 8.10 11.59 18.35
CA ILE A 169 8.11 10.64 19.47
C ILE A 169 8.17 9.21 18.92
N MET A 170 9.02 8.38 19.52
CA MET A 170 9.08 6.95 19.19
C MET A 170 8.02 6.18 19.96
N PHE A 171 7.16 5.47 19.24
CA PHE A 171 6.07 4.69 19.83
C PHE A 171 6.36 3.20 19.92
N ALA A 172 7.20 2.69 19.01
CA ALA A 172 7.59 1.29 19.02
C ALA A 172 8.94 1.07 18.36
N GLN A 173 9.61 -0.01 18.75
CA GLN A 173 10.86 -0.43 18.14
C GLN A 173 10.94 -1.95 18.05
N GLY A 174 11.71 -2.46 17.10
CA GLY A 174 12.01 -3.88 16.98
C GLY A 174 13.05 -4.12 15.92
N GLY A 175 13.64 -5.31 15.92
CA GLY A 175 14.73 -5.60 14.99
C GLY A 175 14.95 -7.09 14.82
N PHE A 176 15.85 -7.41 13.90
CA PHE A 176 16.25 -8.77 13.56
C PHE A 176 17.68 -8.77 13.00
N THR A 177 18.25 -9.95 12.85
CA THR A 177 19.52 -10.17 12.13
C THR A 177 19.23 -10.46 10.67
N LEU A 178 19.84 -9.71 9.76
CA LEU A 178 19.78 -9.93 8.33
C LEU A 178 21.06 -10.63 7.86
N SER A 179 20.94 -11.85 7.34
CA SER A 179 22.04 -12.58 6.71
C SER A 179 22.01 -12.32 5.21
N LYS A 180 22.96 -11.51 4.71
CA LYS A 180 23.10 -11.20 3.28
C LYS A 180 24.17 -12.07 2.62
N ALA A 181 23.79 -12.67 1.49
CA ALA A 181 24.68 -13.41 0.61
C ALA A 181 24.37 -13.03 -0.84
N GLY A 182 25.21 -12.20 -1.44
CA GLY A 182 25.04 -11.68 -2.78
C GLY A 182 23.93 -10.63 -2.89
N ASP A 183 23.69 -10.19 -4.13
CA ASP A 183 22.66 -9.20 -4.43
C ASP A 183 21.26 -9.77 -4.27
N VAL A 184 20.40 -8.94 -3.70
CA VAL A 184 19.01 -9.24 -3.48
C VAL A 184 18.21 -8.67 -4.64
N THR A 185 17.48 -9.53 -5.33
CA THR A 185 16.48 -9.10 -6.31
C THR A 185 15.23 -8.62 -5.58
N ALA A 186 14.61 -7.55 -6.09
CA ALA A 186 13.29 -7.13 -5.60
C ALA A 186 12.29 -8.27 -5.82
N THR A 187 11.42 -8.52 -4.84
CA THR A 187 10.32 -9.49 -5.02
C THR A 187 9.45 -9.02 -6.18
N LEU A 188 9.38 -9.83 -7.23
CA LEU A 188 8.52 -9.56 -8.37
C LEU A 188 7.09 -9.99 -8.03
N GLY A 189 6.13 -9.09 -8.25
CA GLY A 189 4.73 -9.46 -8.24
C GLY A 189 4.39 -10.39 -9.39
N ILE A 190 3.30 -11.12 -9.22
CA ILE A 190 2.78 -12.06 -10.22
C ILE A 190 1.67 -11.34 -10.98
N LEU A 191 1.77 -11.32 -12.31
CA LEU A 191 0.67 -10.84 -13.15
C LEU A 191 -0.52 -11.82 -13.03
N PRO A 192 -1.75 -11.34 -12.84
CA PRO A 192 -2.91 -12.21 -12.81
C PRO A 192 -3.15 -12.85 -14.19
N GLU A 193 -3.95 -13.91 -14.22
CA GLU A 193 -4.43 -14.48 -15.48
C GLU A 193 -5.29 -13.45 -16.23
N ALA A 194 -5.04 -13.31 -17.54
CA ALA A 194 -5.82 -12.43 -18.39
C ALA A 194 -7.26 -12.93 -18.50
N LYS A 195 -8.24 -12.08 -18.17
CA LYS A 195 -9.68 -12.41 -18.30
C LYS A 195 -10.21 -12.24 -19.72
N MET A 196 -9.43 -11.60 -20.58
CA MET A 196 -9.69 -11.46 -22.01
C MET A 196 -8.36 -11.57 -22.75
N THR A 197 -8.34 -12.39 -23.80
CA THR A 197 -7.19 -12.50 -24.70
C THR A 197 -7.60 -12.01 -26.08
N ASP A 198 -7.19 -10.79 -26.41
CA ASP A 198 -7.41 -10.17 -27.72
C ASP A 198 -6.10 -9.49 -28.17
N PRO A 199 -5.33 -10.12 -29.08
CA PRO A 199 -4.05 -9.58 -29.52
C PRO A 199 -4.17 -8.23 -30.23
N GLN A 200 -5.26 -7.99 -30.97
CA GLN A 200 -5.46 -6.72 -31.66
C GLN A 200 -5.70 -5.62 -30.64
N LEU A 201 -6.62 -5.85 -29.71
CA LEU A 201 -6.93 -4.89 -28.65
C LEU A 201 -5.69 -4.60 -27.78
N SER A 202 -4.91 -5.63 -27.45
CA SER A 202 -3.67 -5.47 -26.67
C SER A 202 -2.66 -4.56 -27.38
N GLN A 203 -2.51 -4.68 -28.70
CA GLN A 203 -1.66 -3.79 -29.49
C GLN A 203 -2.20 -2.36 -29.55
N GLU A 204 -3.53 -2.19 -29.67
CA GLU A 204 -4.15 -0.86 -29.61
C GLU A 204 -3.93 -0.20 -28.25
N MET A 205 -4.02 -0.94 -27.15
CA MET A 205 -3.73 -0.48 -25.79
C MET A 205 -2.26 -0.08 -25.63
N ILE A 206 -1.32 -0.90 -26.11
CA ILE A 206 0.12 -0.57 -26.12
C ILE A 206 0.35 0.72 -26.90
N GLN A 207 -0.28 0.88 -28.06
CA GLN A 207 -0.15 2.10 -28.86
C GLN A 207 -0.73 3.32 -28.13
N ALA A 208 -1.90 3.20 -27.51
CA ALA A 208 -2.51 4.28 -26.72
C ALA A 208 -1.63 4.74 -25.54
N VAL A 209 -0.85 3.82 -24.94
CA VAL A 209 0.16 4.16 -23.91
C VAL A 209 1.39 4.83 -24.55
N LYS A 210 1.89 4.34 -25.69
CA LYS A 210 3.00 4.98 -26.42
C LYS A 210 2.65 6.42 -26.81
N ASP A 211 1.42 6.66 -27.23
CA ASP A 211 0.92 7.99 -27.60
C ASP A 211 0.91 8.99 -26.43
N GLN A 212 1.05 8.53 -25.17
CA GLN A 212 1.26 9.41 -24.02
C GLN A 212 2.65 10.07 -23.99
N GLY A 213 3.61 9.57 -24.78
CA GLY A 213 4.93 10.19 -24.92
C GLY A 213 5.84 10.04 -23.70
N TRP A 214 5.66 9.00 -22.87
CA TRP A 214 6.55 8.73 -21.74
C TRP A 214 7.96 8.39 -22.22
N THR A 215 8.97 9.05 -21.64
CA THR A 215 10.38 8.96 -22.09
C THR A 215 11.26 8.07 -21.22
N ASN A 216 10.82 7.77 -19.99
CA ASN A 216 11.63 7.00 -19.03
C ASN A 216 11.33 5.50 -19.07
N GLU A 217 10.22 5.11 -19.69
CA GLU A 217 9.74 3.73 -19.78
C GLU A 217 8.83 3.55 -21.00
N TYR A 218 8.60 2.31 -21.39
CA TYR A 218 7.73 1.97 -22.52
C TYR A 218 6.90 0.71 -22.26
N PRO A 219 5.67 0.61 -22.81
CA PRO A 219 4.82 -0.57 -22.65
C PRO A 219 5.36 -1.75 -23.46
N VAL A 220 5.44 -2.90 -22.81
CA VAL A 220 5.89 -4.18 -23.42
C VAL A 220 4.80 -5.25 -23.46
N ASP A 221 3.81 -5.19 -22.56
CA ASP A 221 2.70 -6.15 -22.51
C ASP A 221 1.47 -5.56 -21.80
N VAL A 222 0.31 -6.19 -21.98
CA VAL A 222 -0.97 -5.78 -21.37
C VAL A 222 -1.75 -7.01 -20.93
N VAL A 223 -2.12 -7.04 -19.65
CA VAL A 223 -3.00 -8.05 -19.06
C VAL A 223 -4.37 -7.43 -18.82
N ILE A 224 -5.38 -7.88 -19.56
CA ILE A 224 -6.76 -7.41 -19.39
C ILE A 224 -7.38 -8.12 -18.18
N ILE A 225 -7.74 -7.36 -17.14
CA ILE A 225 -8.21 -7.90 -15.85
C ILE A 225 -9.74 -7.90 -15.68
N GLU A 226 -10.45 -7.48 -16.72
CA GLU A 226 -11.91 -7.50 -16.81
C GLU A 226 -12.33 -8.42 -17.98
N PRO A 227 -13.39 -9.24 -17.81
CA PRO A 227 -13.82 -10.18 -18.84
C PRO A 227 -14.55 -9.48 -20.00
N GLU A 228 -15.04 -8.26 -19.78
CA GLU A 228 -15.80 -7.48 -20.75
C GLU A 228 -15.62 -5.98 -20.52
N TRP A 229 -16.00 -5.19 -21.51
CA TRP A 229 -16.02 -3.73 -21.40
C TRP A 229 -17.20 -3.25 -20.55
N ARG A 230 -16.94 -2.30 -19.65
CA ARG A 230 -17.99 -1.62 -18.87
C ARG A 230 -18.60 -0.49 -19.69
N LEU A 231 -19.92 -0.53 -19.90
CA LEU A 231 -20.64 0.52 -20.62
C LEU A 231 -20.92 1.69 -19.69
N ILE A 232 -20.49 2.89 -20.08
CA ILE A 232 -20.78 4.13 -19.37
C ILE A 232 -21.94 4.82 -20.09
N ARG A 233 -22.92 5.25 -19.30
CA ARG A 233 -24.14 5.88 -19.80
C ARG A 233 -24.33 7.29 -19.23
N ASP A 234 -24.99 8.15 -19.98
CA ASP A 234 -25.45 9.44 -19.47
C ASP A 234 -26.70 9.29 -18.57
N LEU A 235 -27.19 10.40 -18.03
CA LEU A 235 -28.39 10.43 -17.17
C LEU A 235 -29.68 9.98 -17.89
N LEU A 236 -29.69 9.98 -19.23
CA LEU A 236 -30.81 9.56 -20.04
C LEU A 236 -30.69 8.09 -20.48
N GLY A 237 -29.61 7.40 -20.09
CA GLY A 237 -29.36 5.99 -20.41
C GLY A 237 -28.64 5.74 -21.74
N ASN A 238 -28.25 6.80 -22.47
CA ASN A 238 -27.50 6.66 -23.71
C ASN A 238 -26.08 6.18 -23.42
N ILE A 239 -25.58 5.22 -24.21
CA ILE A 239 -24.18 4.80 -24.11
C ILE A 239 -23.30 5.94 -24.65
N ILE A 240 -22.35 6.40 -23.84
CA ILE A 240 -21.41 7.45 -24.24
C ILE A 240 -20.04 6.89 -24.60
N ARG A 241 -19.60 5.86 -23.88
CA ARG A 241 -18.33 5.17 -24.09
C ARG A 241 -18.34 3.82 -23.39
N ARG A 242 -17.28 3.06 -23.60
CA ARG A 242 -16.97 1.88 -22.80
C ARG A 242 -15.58 1.99 -22.19
N GLU A 243 -15.38 1.39 -21.03
CA GLU A 243 -14.12 1.42 -20.25
C GLU A 243 -13.68 0.00 -19.90
N ILE A 244 -12.37 -0.23 -19.84
CA ILE A 244 -11.81 -1.50 -19.40
C ILE A 244 -10.54 -1.27 -18.59
N ASN A 245 -10.36 -2.05 -17.52
CA ASN A 245 -9.17 -1.99 -16.68
C ASN A 245 -8.16 -3.08 -17.05
N THR A 246 -6.87 -2.74 -16.95
CA THR A 246 -5.75 -3.62 -17.29
C THR A 246 -4.59 -3.43 -16.33
N HIS A 247 -3.68 -4.39 -16.32
CA HIS A 247 -2.29 -4.15 -15.92
C HIS A 247 -1.43 -4.01 -17.17
N VAL A 248 -0.79 -2.86 -17.34
CA VAL A 248 0.18 -2.64 -18.41
C VAL A 248 1.58 -2.84 -17.85
N VAL A 249 2.36 -3.71 -18.50
CA VAL A 249 3.76 -3.92 -18.15
C VAL A 249 4.60 -2.86 -18.84
N LEU A 250 5.28 -2.04 -18.03
CA LEU A 250 6.16 -0.97 -18.46
C LEU A 250 7.60 -1.37 -18.16
N LYS A 251 8.47 -1.26 -19.16
CA LYS A 251 9.91 -1.50 -19.03
C LYS A 251 10.66 -0.17 -18.92
N LYS A 252 11.45 0.00 -17.87
CA LYS A 252 12.27 1.19 -17.64
C LYS A 252 13.50 1.19 -18.55
N ASN A 253 13.83 2.37 -19.08
CA ASN A 253 14.98 2.54 -19.96
C ASN A 253 16.33 2.45 -19.22
N ALA A 254 16.37 2.86 -17.95
CA ALA A 254 17.62 3.01 -17.21
C ALA A 254 18.26 1.66 -16.82
N ASP A 255 17.45 0.71 -16.34
CA ASP A 255 17.90 -0.56 -15.79
C ASP A 255 17.28 -1.79 -16.47
N GLY A 256 16.35 -1.58 -17.42
CA GLY A 256 15.63 -2.65 -18.09
C GLY A 256 14.63 -3.40 -17.22
N SER A 257 14.38 -2.94 -15.99
CA SER A 257 13.40 -3.55 -15.08
C SER A 257 11.97 -3.32 -15.55
N CYS A 258 11.06 -4.23 -15.19
CA CYS A 258 9.64 -4.13 -15.53
C CYS A 258 8.77 -3.89 -14.29
N ARG A 259 7.69 -3.13 -14.48
CA ARG A 259 6.62 -2.94 -13.50
C ARG A 259 5.27 -3.04 -14.17
N ALA A 260 4.29 -3.58 -13.46
CA ALA A 260 2.89 -3.56 -13.87
C ALA A 260 2.21 -2.33 -13.25
N ASN A 261 1.46 -1.59 -14.05
CA ASN A 261 0.62 -0.48 -13.61
C ASN A 261 -0.83 -0.72 -13.97
N ASP A 262 -1.74 -0.30 -13.08
CA ASP A 262 -3.14 -0.16 -13.43
C ASP A 262 -3.30 0.94 -14.47
N ILE A 263 -3.78 0.57 -15.67
CA ILE A 263 -4.15 1.53 -16.71
C ILE A 263 -5.53 1.15 -17.23
N SER A 264 -6.40 2.15 -17.28
CA SER A 264 -7.73 2.04 -17.85
C SER A 264 -7.71 2.58 -19.27
N PHE A 265 -8.46 1.92 -20.15
CA PHE A 265 -8.67 2.35 -21.53
C PHE A 265 -10.14 2.62 -21.78
N THR A 266 -10.42 3.47 -22.76
CA THR A 266 -11.79 3.79 -23.20
C THR A 266 -11.93 3.73 -24.71
N GLN A 267 -13.17 3.54 -25.17
CA GLN A 267 -13.57 3.75 -26.56
C GLN A 267 -14.90 4.51 -26.58
N GLN A 268 -14.93 5.64 -27.29
CA GLN A 268 -16.14 6.46 -27.45
C GLN A 268 -17.21 5.70 -28.26
N HIS A 269 -18.48 5.86 -27.89
CA HIS A 269 -19.58 5.30 -28.67
C HIS A 269 -19.83 6.16 -29.91
N LEU A 270 -19.90 5.52 -31.09
CA LEU A 270 -20.08 6.21 -32.37
C LEU A 270 -21.53 6.08 -32.91
N GLY A 271 -22.45 5.54 -32.11
CA GLY A 271 -23.79 5.18 -32.53
C GLY A 271 -23.93 3.70 -32.92
N GLY A 272 -25.15 3.17 -32.82
CA GLY A 272 -25.41 1.75 -33.06
C GLY A 272 -24.56 0.84 -32.17
N ASN A 273 -23.93 -0.18 -32.75
CA ASN A 273 -23.01 -1.10 -32.05
C ASN A 273 -21.53 -0.79 -32.35
N GLN A 274 -21.21 0.45 -32.71
CA GLN A 274 -19.85 0.86 -33.09
C GLN A 274 -19.17 1.66 -31.98
N PHE A 275 -17.88 1.37 -31.79
CA PHE A 275 -17.00 2.06 -30.86
C PHE A 275 -15.77 2.57 -31.60
N GLY A 276 -15.25 3.71 -31.14
CA GLY A 276 -14.08 4.35 -31.72
C GLY A 276 -12.77 3.67 -31.33
N LYS A 277 -11.67 4.37 -31.63
CA LYS A 277 -10.32 3.93 -31.29
C LYS A 277 -10.15 3.73 -29.77
N THR A 278 -9.29 2.81 -29.40
CA THR A 278 -8.82 2.64 -28.01
C THR A 278 -7.99 3.84 -27.58
N GLU A 279 -8.38 4.46 -26.47
CA GLU A 279 -7.74 5.64 -25.90
C GLU A 279 -7.30 5.37 -24.47
N PHE A 280 -6.16 5.95 -24.07
CA PHE A 280 -5.76 6.01 -22.67
C PHE A 280 -6.80 6.80 -21.88
N TYR A 281 -7.32 6.23 -20.80
CA TYR A 281 -8.36 6.87 -19.99
C TYR A 281 -7.85 7.30 -18.61
N GLY A 282 -7.12 6.43 -17.92
CA GLY A 282 -6.66 6.74 -16.56
C GLY A 282 -5.52 5.87 -16.08
N LEU A 283 -4.72 6.42 -15.17
CA LEU A 283 -3.69 5.72 -14.43
C LEU A 283 -4.25 5.39 -13.04
N GLY A 284 -4.26 4.11 -12.68
CA GLY A 284 -4.63 3.65 -11.36
C GLY A 284 -3.51 3.84 -10.34
N LEU A 285 -3.80 3.49 -9.09
CA LEU A 285 -2.88 3.68 -7.96
C LEU A 285 -1.93 2.49 -7.75
N ARG A 286 -2.21 1.35 -8.37
CA ARG A 286 -1.39 0.14 -8.20
C ARG A 286 -0.24 0.18 -9.19
N SER A 287 0.97 0.03 -8.65
CA SER A 287 2.22 -0.12 -9.39
C SER A 287 3.11 -1.10 -8.63
N TYR A 288 3.62 -2.14 -9.28
CA TYR A 288 4.46 -3.15 -8.64
C TYR A 288 5.48 -3.74 -9.62
N PRO A 289 6.70 -4.08 -9.17
CA PRO A 289 7.69 -4.72 -10.03
C PRO A 289 7.19 -6.10 -10.49
N VAL A 290 7.50 -6.48 -11.73
CA VAL A 290 7.13 -7.79 -12.31
C VAL A 290 8.27 -8.31 -13.16
N ALA A 291 8.25 -9.62 -13.45
CA ALA A 291 9.13 -10.17 -14.47
C ALA A 291 8.84 -9.51 -15.83
N CYS A 292 9.89 -9.19 -16.58
CA CYS A 292 9.70 -8.77 -17.96
C CYS A 292 9.24 -9.97 -18.80
N PRO A 293 8.22 -9.80 -19.66
CA PRO A 293 7.81 -10.80 -20.63
C PRO A 293 8.86 -11.02 -21.73
#